data_AF-A0AAU3HYP6-F1
#
_entry.id   AF-A0AAU3HYP6-F1
#
_cell.length_a   1.000
_cell.length_b   1.000
_cell.length_c   1.000
_cell.angle_alpha   90.00
_cell.angle_beta   90.00
_cell.angle_gamma   90.00
#
_symmetry.space_group_name_H-M   'P 1'
#
loop_
_entity.id
_entity.type
_entity.pdbx_description
1 polymer ?
#
loop_
_entity_poly.entity_id
_entity_poly.type
_entity_poly.pdbx_seq_one_letter_code
_entity_poly.pdbx_strand_id
1 'polypeptide(L)'
;MPEPLITATIDLNAERINQETWVRLITARRGYRVMPKENADADGHQRMMCPAEAGKAQCPLKPHTLGRGIHLPLVDPEPSPAGPLKVCRQRTITVSPETGANHWQSLDYGSPKWQKIYFRLRNSVESYNGYAKNPLAESIEAAGSRRIRGIAAQTILLAFQLAHANRRKIQKWLETLALGGERPHRRTHHRQKRKATGTWTPTGHLLRAGRLGQLRPAPTRRTTSIERAGP
;
A
#
# COMPACT_ATOMS: atom_id res chain seq x y z
N MET A 1 -20.99 -9.30 1.61
CA MET A 1 -20.63 -7.87 1.57
C MET A 1 -21.70 -7.19 0.73
N PRO A 2 -22.25 -6.03 1.14
CA PRO A 2 -23.32 -5.36 0.39
C PRO A 2 -22.95 -5.05 -1.06
N GLU A 3 -23.93 -5.19 -1.96
CA GLU A 3 -23.75 -4.99 -3.40
C GLU A 3 -23.16 -3.61 -3.77
N PRO A 4 -23.60 -2.48 -3.18
CA PRO A 4 -23.03 -1.16 -3.51
C PRO A 4 -21.53 -1.06 -3.20
N LEU A 5 -21.02 -1.87 -2.26
CA LEU A 5 -19.60 -1.94 -2.01
C LEU A 5 -18.88 -2.76 -3.09
N ILE A 6 -19.49 -3.81 -3.63
CA ILE A 6 -18.91 -4.67 -4.68
C ILE A 6 -18.85 -3.90 -6.01
N THR A 7 -19.97 -3.31 -6.43
CA THR A 7 -20.11 -2.65 -7.74
C THR A 7 -19.55 -1.24 -7.79
N ALA A 8 -19.07 -0.67 -6.67
CA ALA A 8 -18.61 0.72 -6.59
C ALA A 8 -17.72 1.18 -7.76
N THR A 9 -16.75 0.36 -8.20
CA THR A 9 -15.88 0.72 -9.35
C THR A 9 -16.63 0.68 -10.68
N ILE A 10 -17.54 -0.28 -10.86
CA ILE A 10 -18.39 -0.38 -12.06
C ILE A 10 -19.28 0.86 -12.13
N ASP A 11 -19.90 1.24 -11.01
CA ASP A 11 -20.76 2.41 -10.92
C ASP A 11 -20.00 3.72 -11.14
N LEU A 12 -18.74 3.82 -10.69
CA LEU A 12 -17.87 4.96 -10.99
C LEU A 12 -17.58 5.05 -12.51
N ASN A 13 -17.23 3.93 -13.14
CA ASN A 13 -16.92 3.89 -14.57
C ASN A 13 -18.15 4.15 -15.44
N ALA A 14 -19.34 3.78 -14.97
CA ALA A 14 -20.62 4.07 -15.60
C ALA A 14 -21.16 5.46 -15.24
N GLU A 15 -20.37 6.29 -14.55
CA GLU A 15 -20.71 7.66 -14.14
C GLU A 15 -21.97 7.79 -13.27
N ARG A 16 -22.40 6.69 -12.62
CA ARG A 16 -23.57 6.67 -11.71
C ARG A 16 -23.25 7.25 -10.34
N ILE A 17 -21.98 7.21 -9.94
CA ILE A 17 -21.49 7.78 -8.69
C ILE A 17 -20.27 8.65 -8.95
N ASN A 18 -20.03 9.63 -8.07
CA ASN A 18 -18.84 10.47 -8.13
C ASN A 18 -17.64 9.81 -7.42
N GLN A 19 -16.45 10.37 -7.67
CA GLN A 19 -15.19 9.87 -7.11
C GLN A 19 -15.18 9.87 -5.57
N GLU A 20 -15.76 10.89 -4.94
CA GLU A 20 -15.83 10.98 -3.48
C GLU A 20 -16.65 9.83 -2.88
N THR A 21 -17.81 9.55 -3.47
CA THR A 21 -18.67 8.43 -3.09
C THR A 21 -17.95 7.10 -3.28
N TRP A 22 -17.24 6.93 -4.39
CA TRP A 22 -16.41 5.74 -4.63
C TRP A 22 -15.34 5.56 -3.54
N VAL A 23 -14.60 6.61 -3.17
CA VAL A 23 -13.59 6.55 -2.09
C VAL A 23 -14.21 6.11 -0.76
N ARG A 24 -15.38 6.64 -0.43
CA ARG A 24 -16.13 6.25 0.78
C ARG A 24 -16.52 4.77 0.75
N LEU A 25 -17.07 4.29 -0.37
CA LEU A 25 -17.48 2.89 -0.53
C LEU A 25 -16.27 1.94 -0.48
N ILE A 26 -15.17 2.27 -1.17
CA ILE A 26 -13.94 1.48 -1.09
C ILE A 26 -13.39 1.43 0.34
N THR A 27 -13.44 2.55 1.07
CA THR A 27 -13.00 2.58 2.47
C THR A 27 -13.87 1.70 3.36
N ALA A 28 -15.18 1.69 3.13
CA ALA A 28 -16.13 0.85 3.87
C ALA A 28 -15.91 -0.66 3.66
N ARG A 29 -15.30 -1.10 2.54
CA ARG A 29 -14.91 -2.50 2.33
C ARG A 29 -13.97 -3.04 3.42
N ARG A 30 -13.19 -2.18 4.09
CA ARG A 30 -12.23 -2.61 5.11
C ARG A 30 -12.84 -3.39 6.26
N GLY A 31 -14.09 -3.11 6.63
CA GLY A 31 -14.78 -3.85 7.69
C GLY A 31 -15.10 -5.31 7.32
N TYR A 32 -15.13 -5.63 6.02
CA TYR A 32 -15.39 -6.98 5.51
C TYR A 32 -14.10 -7.79 5.27
N ARG A 33 -12.92 -7.18 5.47
CA ARG A 33 -11.63 -7.81 5.19
C ARG A 33 -11.28 -8.82 6.28
N VAL A 34 -10.90 -10.03 5.88
CA VAL A 34 -10.26 -11.00 6.79
C VAL A 34 -8.89 -10.51 7.25
N MET A 35 -8.61 -10.64 8.53
CA MET A 35 -7.42 -10.05 9.15
C MET A 35 -6.34 -11.11 9.38
N PRO A 36 -5.05 -10.83 9.13
CA PRO A 36 -4.00 -11.77 9.51
C PRO A 36 -3.96 -11.88 11.03
N LYS A 37 -3.99 -13.11 11.55
CA LYS A 37 -3.75 -13.39 12.97
C LYS A 37 -2.25 -13.44 13.26
N GLU A 38 -1.51 -14.05 12.36
CA GLU A 38 -0.06 -14.19 12.44
C GLU A 38 0.56 -13.97 11.05
N ASN A 39 1.89 -13.85 11.03
CA ASN A 39 2.65 -13.78 9.79
C ASN A 39 2.54 -15.11 9.05
N ALA A 40 2.82 -15.10 7.76
CA ALA A 40 2.89 -16.34 7.00
C ALA A 40 4.04 -17.23 7.52
N ASP A 41 3.82 -18.54 7.53
CA ASP A 41 4.80 -19.56 7.87
C ASP A 41 5.90 -19.62 6.80
N ALA A 42 6.95 -20.44 7.03
CA ALA A 42 8.05 -20.62 6.07
C ALA A 42 7.56 -21.05 4.67
N ASP A 43 6.49 -21.84 4.62
CA ASP A 43 5.86 -22.31 3.39
C ASP A 43 4.79 -21.34 2.83
N GLY A 44 4.70 -20.11 3.35
CA GLY A 44 3.77 -19.08 2.87
C GLY A 44 2.32 -19.25 3.29
N HIS A 45 1.99 -20.26 4.10
CA HIS A 45 0.65 -20.43 4.67
C HIS A 45 0.38 -19.35 5.70
N GLN A 46 -0.79 -18.70 5.65
CA GLN A 46 -1.13 -17.62 6.57
C GLN A 46 -2.43 -17.89 7.33
N ARG A 47 -2.39 -17.78 8.66
CA ARG A 47 -3.62 -17.79 9.45
C ARG A 47 -4.33 -16.45 9.41
N MET A 48 -5.56 -16.50 8.92
CA MET A 48 -6.48 -15.40 8.82
C MET A 48 -7.59 -15.55 9.85
N MET A 49 -8.13 -14.43 10.29
CA MET A 49 -9.18 -14.31 11.30
C MET A 49 -10.41 -13.66 10.70
N CYS A 50 -11.58 -14.13 11.14
CA CYS A 50 -12.86 -13.50 10.83
C CYS A 50 -12.85 -12.02 11.27
N PRO A 51 -13.33 -11.07 10.45
CA PRO A 51 -13.37 -9.65 10.83
C PRO A 51 -14.16 -9.39 12.12
N ALA A 52 -15.19 -10.19 12.41
CA ALA A 52 -15.96 -10.05 13.63
C ALA A 52 -15.16 -10.46 14.88
N GLU A 53 -14.39 -11.55 14.81
CA GLU A 53 -13.48 -11.96 15.90
C GLU A 53 -12.34 -10.94 16.11
N ALA A 54 -11.87 -10.33 15.01
CA ALA A 54 -10.86 -9.28 15.04
C ALA A 54 -11.40 -7.91 15.52
N GLY A 55 -12.69 -7.82 15.89
CA GLY A 55 -13.31 -6.57 16.35
C GLY A 55 -13.43 -5.49 15.27
N LYS A 56 -13.49 -5.89 14.00
CA LYS A 56 -13.66 -4.98 12.84
C LYS A 56 -15.07 -4.96 12.27
N ALA A 57 -15.90 -5.91 12.68
CA ALA A 57 -17.30 -6.04 12.31
C ALA A 57 -18.10 -6.63 13.46
N GLN A 58 -19.41 -6.53 13.38
CA GLN A 58 -20.35 -7.31 14.20
C GLN A 58 -20.95 -8.40 13.33
N CYS A 59 -21.20 -9.60 13.87
CA CYS A 59 -21.83 -10.68 13.10
C CYS A 59 -22.83 -11.49 13.95
N PRO A 60 -24.06 -11.74 13.46
CA PRO A 60 -25.05 -12.52 14.19
C PRO A 60 -24.65 -14.00 14.34
N LEU A 61 -23.84 -14.55 13.42
CA LEU A 61 -23.28 -15.90 13.56
C LEU A 61 -22.26 -16.04 14.71
N LYS A 62 -21.81 -14.91 15.29
CA LYS A 62 -20.89 -14.85 16.43
C LYS A 62 -21.46 -13.90 17.48
N PRO A 63 -22.44 -14.35 18.30
CA PRO A 63 -23.23 -13.46 19.16
C PRO A 63 -22.40 -12.59 20.11
N HIS A 64 -21.24 -13.08 20.57
CA HIS A 64 -20.31 -12.34 21.44
C HIS A 64 -19.63 -11.13 20.77
N THR A 65 -19.85 -10.94 19.46
CA THR A 65 -19.35 -9.79 18.68
C THR A 65 -20.39 -8.69 18.50
N LEU A 66 -21.66 -8.98 18.79
CA LEU A 66 -22.76 -8.01 18.72
C LEU A 66 -22.64 -6.98 19.85
N GLY A 67 -23.08 -5.74 19.59
CA GLY A 67 -23.13 -4.69 20.60
C GLY A 67 -21.77 -4.05 20.97
N ARG A 68 -20.67 -4.46 20.33
CA ARG A 68 -19.32 -3.92 20.63
C ARG A 68 -19.11 -2.47 20.20
N GLY A 69 -19.94 -1.92 19.31
CA GLY A 69 -19.88 -0.50 18.95
C GLY A 69 -20.62 -0.14 17.66
N ILE A 70 -21.42 0.92 17.71
CA ILE A 70 -22.32 1.39 16.63
C ILE A 70 -21.58 1.66 15.30
N HIS A 71 -20.29 2.01 15.37
CA HIS A 71 -19.46 2.31 14.20
C HIS A 71 -18.95 1.07 13.45
N LEU A 72 -19.10 -0.13 14.02
CA LEU A 72 -18.67 -1.38 13.37
C LEU A 72 -19.74 -1.84 12.40
N PRO A 73 -19.39 -2.19 11.15
CA PRO A 73 -20.36 -2.70 10.19
C PRO A 73 -20.94 -4.03 10.67
N LEU A 74 -22.26 -4.18 10.52
CA LEU A 74 -22.94 -5.44 10.69
C LEU A 74 -22.71 -6.29 9.44
N VAL A 75 -21.97 -7.37 9.59
CA VAL A 75 -21.74 -8.38 8.56
C VAL A 75 -22.71 -9.52 8.82
N ASP A 76 -23.80 -9.52 8.05
CA ASP A 76 -24.76 -10.62 8.03
C ASP A 76 -24.53 -11.48 6.79
N PRO A 77 -23.83 -12.62 6.90
CA PRO A 77 -23.61 -13.51 5.78
C PRO A 77 -24.91 -14.21 5.40
N GLU A 78 -25.24 -14.19 4.11
CA GLU A 78 -26.44 -14.84 3.59
C GLU A 78 -26.43 -16.34 3.89
N PRO A 79 -27.58 -16.93 4.28
CA PRO A 79 -27.66 -18.35 4.57
C PRO A 79 -27.32 -19.18 3.32
N SER A 80 -26.33 -20.07 3.45
CA SER A 80 -25.97 -21.02 2.40
C SER A 80 -26.60 -22.39 2.71
N PRO A 81 -27.09 -23.14 1.70
CA PRO A 81 -27.62 -24.48 1.89
C PRO A 81 -26.56 -25.48 2.42
N ALA A 82 -25.26 -25.21 2.23
CA ALA A 82 -24.16 -25.98 2.81
C ALA A 82 -23.83 -25.57 4.28
N GLY A 83 -24.63 -24.67 4.84
CA GLY A 83 -24.41 -24.03 6.13
C GLY A 83 -23.34 -22.93 6.08
N PRO A 84 -23.00 -22.33 7.24
CA PRO A 84 -22.06 -21.22 7.31
C PRO A 84 -20.66 -21.59 6.77
N LEU A 85 -19.96 -20.66 6.14
CA LEU A 85 -18.58 -20.85 5.70
C LEU A 85 -17.64 -21.22 6.86
N LYS A 86 -16.50 -21.88 6.56
CA LYS A 86 -15.48 -22.26 7.57
C LYS A 86 -15.05 -21.06 8.42
N VAL A 87 -14.86 -19.90 7.81
CA VAL A 87 -14.49 -18.64 8.48
C VAL A 87 -15.53 -18.13 9.48
N CYS A 88 -16.81 -18.48 9.29
CA CYS A 88 -17.89 -18.09 10.19
C CYS A 88 -17.95 -19.04 11.40
N ARG A 89 -17.71 -20.35 11.20
CA ARG A 89 -17.73 -21.37 12.27
C ARG A 89 -16.49 -21.29 13.16
N GLN A 90 -15.32 -21.13 12.56
CA GLN A 90 -14.04 -21.10 13.27
C GLN A 90 -13.66 -19.67 13.67
N ARG A 91 -12.72 -19.53 14.61
CA ARG A 91 -12.11 -18.20 14.91
C ARG A 91 -11.12 -17.80 13.84
N THR A 92 -10.38 -18.77 13.30
CA THR A 92 -9.29 -18.59 12.35
C THR A 92 -9.33 -19.67 11.29
N ILE A 93 -8.86 -19.33 10.10
CA ILE A 93 -8.66 -20.26 8.98
C ILE A 93 -7.22 -20.14 8.49
N THR A 94 -6.65 -21.20 7.95
CA THR A 94 -5.37 -21.15 7.25
C THR A 94 -5.63 -20.99 5.76
N VAL A 95 -5.00 -20.00 5.14
CA VAL A 95 -5.06 -19.75 3.69
C VAL A 95 -3.71 -20.13 3.10
N SER A 96 -3.71 -20.98 2.06
CA SER A 96 -2.49 -21.36 1.36
C SER A 96 -1.96 -20.21 0.50
N PRO A 97 -0.65 -20.14 0.21
CA PRO A 97 -0.08 -19.06 -0.60
C PRO A 97 -0.65 -19.03 -2.03
N GLU A 98 -1.04 -20.18 -2.57
CA GLU A 98 -1.66 -20.31 -3.90
C GLU A 98 -3.10 -19.79 -3.91
N THR A 99 -3.81 -19.91 -2.78
CA THR A 99 -5.21 -19.50 -2.66
C THR A 99 -5.33 -17.99 -2.82
N GLY A 100 -5.83 -17.55 -3.96
CA GLY A 100 -6.02 -16.13 -4.26
C GLY A 100 -4.73 -15.39 -4.62
N ALA A 101 -3.66 -16.10 -5.00
CA ALA A 101 -2.39 -15.51 -5.44
C ALA A 101 -2.59 -14.47 -6.57
N ASN A 102 -3.50 -14.75 -7.51
CA ASN A 102 -3.87 -13.85 -8.61
C ASN A 102 -4.49 -12.52 -8.14
N HIS A 103 -5.02 -12.48 -6.92
CA HIS A 103 -5.65 -11.30 -6.33
C HIS A 103 -4.78 -10.65 -5.26
N TRP A 104 -3.58 -11.19 -5.00
CA TRP A 104 -2.70 -10.66 -3.99
C TRP A 104 -2.15 -9.29 -4.40
N GLN A 105 -2.44 -8.28 -3.58
CA GLN A 105 -1.91 -6.93 -3.73
C GLN A 105 -1.34 -6.45 -2.41
N SER A 106 -0.18 -5.80 -2.45
CA SER A 106 0.46 -5.23 -1.27
C SER A 106 -0.30 -4.03 -0.68
N LEU A 107 -1.09 -3.35 -1.53
CA LEU A 107 -1.93 -2.22 -1.15
C LEU A 107 -3.38 -2.55 -1.44
N ASP A 108 -4.26 -2.18 -0.51
CA ASP A 108 -5.69 -2.32 -0.69
C ASP A 108 -6.15 -1.54 -1.91
N TYR A 109 -6.80 -2.23 -2.85
CA TYR A 109 -7.33 -1.64 -4.07
C TYR A 109 -8.18 -0.40 -3.75
N GLY A 110 -7.95 0.68 -4.52
CA GLY A 110 -8.69 1.94 -4.40
C GLY A 110 -8.44 2.69 -3.08
N SER A 111 -7.61 2.20 -2.16
CA SER A 111 -7.24 2.97 -0.97
C SER A 111 -6.49 4.26 -1.34
N PRO A 112 -6.50 5.31 -0.50
CA PRO A 112 -5.77 6.55 -0.81
C PRO A 112 -4.29 6.33 -1.10
N LYS A 113 -3.66 5.37 -0.41
CA LYS A 113 -2.26 4.99 -0.66
C LYS A 113 -2.10 4.26 -2.00
N TRP A 114 -3.01 3.36 -2.32
CA TRP A 114 -3.06 2.68 -3.63
C TRP A 114 -3.22 3.71 -4.75
N GLN A 115 -4.19 4.62 -4.67
CA GLN A 115 -4.42 5.65 -5.67
C GLN A 115 -3.17 6.53 -5.88
N LYS A 116 -2.58 7.02 -4.79
CA LYS A 116 -1.37 7.86 -4.85
C LYS A 116 -0.20 7.18 -5.56
N ILE A 117 -0.02 5.87 -5.35
CA ILE A 117 1.10 5.12 -5.92
C ILE A 117 0.76 4.70 -7.34
N TYR A 118 -0.34 3.98 -7.53
CA TYR A 118 -0.69 3.38 -8.82
C TYR A 118 -1.10 4.41 -9.86
N PHE A 119 -1.87 5.46 -9.53
CA PHE A 119 -2.20 6.49 -10.52
C PHE A 119 -0.95 7.21 -11.01
N ARG A 120 -0.02 7.54 -10.11
CA ARG A 120 1.24 8.18 -10.51
C ARG A 120 2.08 7.28 -11.41
N LEU A 121 2.27 6.02 -11.02
CA LEU A 121 3.10 5.08 -11.78
C LEU A 121 2.47 4.75 -13.14
N ARG A 122 1.15 4.52 -13.17
CA ARG A 122 0.40 4.25 -14.41
C ARG A 122 0.46 5.44 -15.37
N ASN A 123 0.18 6.65 -14.89
CA ASN A 123 0.25 7.85 -15.72
C ASN A 123 1.66 8.06 -16.30
N SER A 124 2.71 7.68 -15.56
CA SER A 124 4.09 7.74 -16.06
C SER A 124 4.34 6.76 -17.21
N VAL A 125 3.83 5.53 -17.09
CA VAL A 125 3.93 4.51 -18.14
C VAL A 125 3.10 4.90 -19.36
N GLU A 126 1.86 5.35 -19.16
CA GLU A 126 0.99 5.82 -20.25
C GLU A 126 1.59 7.04 -20.96
N SER A 127 2.18 7.98 -20.22
CA SER A 127 2.93 9.11 -20.78
C SER A 127 4.14 8.65 -21.60
N TYR A 128 4.90 7.65 -21.13
CA TYR A 128 6.00 7.08 -21.90
C TYR A 128 5.52 6.36 -23.16
N ASN A 129 4.45 5.56 -23.06
CA ASN A 129 3.87 4.88 -24.20
C ASN A 129 3.38 5.88 -25.24
N GLY A 130 2.66 6.93 -24.84
CA GLY A 130 2.25 8.01 -25.75
C GLY A 130 3.45 8.70 -26.41
N TYR A 131 4.53 8.93 -25.65
CA TYR A 131 5.77 9.49 -26.19
C TYR A 131 6.42 8.57 -27.24
N ALA A 132 6.59 7.28 -26.96
CA ALA A 132 7.21 6.33 -27.87
C ALA A 132 6.35 6.07 -29.13
N LYS A 133 5.02 6.16 -29.00
CA LYS A 133 4.06 6.01 -30.10
C LYS A 133 3.92 7.27 -30.97
N ASN A 134 4.53 8.39 -30.58
CA ASN A 134 4.38 9.65 -31.31
C ASN A 134 4.84 9.49 -32.79
N PRO A 135 3.96 9.74 -33.77
CA PRO A 135 4.28 9.57 -35.19
C PRO A 135 5.37 10.53 -35.69
N LEU A 136 5.58 11.66 -35.01
CA LEU A 136 6.63 12.64 -35.34
C LEU A 136 8.00 12.29 -34.72
N ALA A 137 8.10 11.14 -34.05
CA ALA A 137 9.29 10.71 -33.32
C ALA A 137 9.63 9.25 -33.68
N GLU A 138 9.65 8.34 -32.72
CA GLU A 138 10.02 6.93 -32.96
C GLU A 138 8.93 6.13 -33.65
N SER A 139 7.66 6.55 -33.52
CA SER A 139 6.50 5.95 -34.19
C SER A 139 6.49 4.42 -34.07
N ILE A 140 6.67 3.87 -32.86
CA ILE A 140 6.87 2.42 -32.66
C ILE A 140 5.71 1.54 -33.14
N GLU A 141 4.54 2.10 -33.40
CA GLU A 141 3.39 1.38 -33.99
C GLU A 141 3.46 1.26 -35.51
N ALA A 142 4.20 2.15 -36.18
CA ALA A 142 4.33 2.14 -37.63
C ALA A 142 5.28 1.02 -38.08
N ALA A 143 4.71 -0.11 -38.52
CA ALA A 143 5.47 -1.23 -39.09
C ALA A 143 6.32 -0.81 -40.30
N GLY A 144 5.95 0.26 -41.01
CA GLY A 144 6.69 0.77 -42.17
C GLY A 144 8.13 1.23 -41.88
N SER A 145 8.43 1.57 -40.62
CA SER A 145 9.79 1.90 -40.15
C SER A 145 10.69 0.66 -39.97
N ARG A 146 10.09 -0.52 -39.93
CA ARG A 146 10.74 -1.82 -39.71
C ARG A 146 10.28 -2.79 -40.79
N ARG A 147 10.83 -2.68 -42.00
CA ARG A 147 10.37 -3.47 -43.16
C ARG A 147 10.85 -4.93 -43.19
N ILE A 148 11.68 -5.33 -42.23
CA ILE A 148 12.20 -6.71 -42.13
C ILE A 148 11.09 -7.64 -41.63
N ARG A 149 10.97 -8.82 -42.25
CA ARG A 149 10.02 -9.86 -41.84
C ARG A 149 10.59 -10.70 -40.68
N GLY A 150 9.70 -11.23 -39.85
CA GLY A 150 10.05 -12.12 -38.73
C GLY A 150 10.06 -11.41 -37.37
N ILE A 151 9.51 -12.09 -36.36
CA ILE A 151 9.33 -11.55 -35.00
C ILE A 151 10.68 -11.19 -34.36
N ALA A 152 11.72 -12.00 -34.56
CA ALA A 152 13.05 -11.75 -34.01
C ALA A 152 13.64 -10.42 -34.50
N ALA A 153 13.70 -10.22 -35.83
CA ALA A 153 14.21 -8.99 -36.43
C ALA A 153 13.37 -7.76 -36.02
N GLN A 154 12.04 -7.90 -36.02
CA GLN A 154 11.12 -6.84 -35.58
C GLN A 154 11.33 -6.45 -34.11
N THR A 155 11.60 -7.43 -33.24
CA THR A 155 11.85 -7.21 -31.81
C THR A 155 13.15 -6.44 -31.59
N ILE A 156 14.22 -6.81 -32.31
CA ILE A 156 15.51 -6.11 -32.24
C ILE A 156 15.36 -4.65 -32.71
N LEU A 157 14.70 -4.41 -33.84
CA LEU A 157 14.49 -3.05 -34.34
C LEU A 157 13.60 -2.22 -33.40
N LEU A 158 12.55 -2.82 -32.83
CA LEU A 158 11.74 -2.16 -31.80
C LEU A 158 12.57 -1.80 -30.56
N ALA A 159 13.49 -2.67 -30.14
CA ALA A 159 14.37 -2.41 -29.01
C ALA A 159 15.26 -1.19 -29.28
N PHE A 160 15.81 -1.04 -30.49
CA PHE A 160 16.58 0.16 -30.86
C PHE A 160 15.72 1.43 -30.87
N GLN A 161 14.48 1.37 -31.38
CA GLN A 161 13.55 2.49 -31.33
C GLN A 161 13.24 2.91 -29.88
N LEU A 162 12.99 1.95 -28.99
CA LEU A 162 12.75 2.23 -27.57
C LEU A 162 14.01 2.79 -26.88
N ALA A 163 15.20 2.28 -27.20
CA ALA A 163 16.46 2.81 -26.68
C ALA A 163 16.68 4.27 -27.12
N HIS A 164 16.35 4.60 -28.37
CA HIS A 164 16.39 5.96 -28.88
C HIS A 164 15.37 6.88 -28.18
N ALA A 165 14.13 6.40 -27.99
CA ALA A 165 13.09 7.14 -27.25
C ALA A 165 13.56 7.46 -25.81
N ASN A 166 14.16 6.48 -25.13
CA ASN A 166 14.74 6.66 -23.81
C ASN A 166 15.85 7.71 -23.80
N ARG A 167 16.79 7.64 -24.75
CA ARG A 167 17.88 8.62 -24.87
C ARG A 167 17.34 10.03 -25.07
N ARG A 168 16.40 10.24 -25.99
CA ARG A 168 15.79 11.57 -26.23
C ARG A 168 15.03 12.08 -25.01
N LYS A 169 14.32 11.20 -24.31
CA LYS A 169 13.59 11.58 -23.09
C LYS A 169 14.54 12.01 -21.97
N ILE A 170 15.69 11.33 -21.83
CA ILE A 170 16.76 11.71 -20.90
C ILE A 170 17.38 13.04 -21.32
N GLN A 171 17.72 13.22 -22.59
CA GLN A 171 18.28 14.49 -23.10
C GLN A 171 17.35 15.67 -22.83
N LYS A 172 16.06 15.53 -23.17
CA LYS A 172 15.05 16.56 -22.87
C LYS A 172 14.95 16.85 -21.38
N TRP A 173 15.04 15.82 -20.53
CA TRP A 173 15.09 16.03 -19.08
C TRP A 173 16.36 16.76 -18.63
N LEU A 174 17.53 16.42 -19.19
CA LEU A 174 18.78 17.12 -18.92
C LEU A 174 18.72 18.59 -19.35
N GLU A 175 18.10 18.90 -20.49
CA GLU A 175 17.85 20.28 -20.94
C GLU A 175 17.00 21.06 -19.92
N THR A 176 15.99 20.43 -19.31
CA THR A 176 15.22 21.09 -18.22
C THR A 176 16.04 21.35 -16.96
N LEU A 177 17.17 20.65 -16.76
CA LEU A 177 18.12 20.95 -15.68
C LEU A 177 19.11 22.05 -16.08
N ALA A 178 19.47 22.12 -17.36
CA ALA A 178 20.51 23.01 -17.88
C ALA A 178 20.07 24.48 -18.04
N LEU A 179 18.77 24.74 -18.20
CA LEU A 179 18.23 26.08 -18.46
C LEU A 179 18.06 27.00 -17.23
N GLY A 180 18.39 26.56 -16.01
CA GLY A 180 17.89 27.23 -14.80
C GLY A 180 18.93 27.67 -13.76
N GLY A 181 19.97 26.91 -13.43
CA GLY A 181 19.82 26.13 -12.21
C GLY A 181 19.54 26.95 -10.93
N GLU A 182 18.38 27.49 -10.57
CA GLU A 182 16.96 27.15 -10.77
C GLU A 182 16.66 25.71 -11.18
N ARG A 183 16.62 24.86 -10.14
CA ARG A 183 16.09 23.50 -10.24
C ARG A 183 14.69 23.59 -10.87
N PRO A 184 14.35 22.76 -11.88
CA PRO A 184 12.99 22.74 -12.42
C PRO A 184 12.01 22.60 -11.26
N HIS A 185 10.94 23.40 -11.26
CA HIS A 185 9.96 23.43 -10.18
C HIS A 185 9.38 22.03 -10.01
N ARG A 186 10.00 21.24 -9.13
CA ARG A 186 9.45 20.01 -8.63
C ARG A 186 8.17 20.45 -7.95
N ARG A 187 6.99 19.98 -8.39
CA ARG A 187 5.78 20.12 -7.57
C ARG A 187 6.19 19.74 -6.16
N THR A 188 6.03 20.67 -5.22
CA THR A 188 6.41 20.49 -3.83
C THR A 188 5.56 19.36 -3.26
N HIS A 189 6.02 18.13 -3.43
CA HIS A 189 5.54 17.05 -2.59
C HIS A 189 5.91 17.47 -1.18
N HIS A 190 4.92 17.53 -0.28
CA HIS A 190 5.16 17.65 1.15
C HIS A 190 6.22 16.63 1.55
N ARG A 191 7.47 17.09 1.65
CA ARG A 191 8.57 16.32 2.17
C ARG A 191 8.31 16.30 3.66
N GLN A 192 7.66 15.25 4.16
CA GLN A 192 7.71 14.96 5.58
C GLN A 192 9.17 15.07 5.99
N LYS A 193 9.48 15.97 6.94
CA LYS A 193 10.82 16.05 7.53
C LYS A 193 11.15 14.65 8.02
N ARG A 194 12.11 13.99 7.38
CA ARG A 194 12.63 12.72 7.89
C ARG A 194 13.30 13.05 9.22
N LYS A 195 12.86 12.40 10.30
CA LYS A 195 13.54 12.51 11.60
C LYS A 195 14.99 12.05 11.42
N ALA A 196 15.93 12.71 12.08
CA ALA A 196 17.32 12.29 12.06
C ALA A 196 17.43 10.88 12.63
N THR A 197 18.17 10.00 11.96
CA THR A 197 18.31 8.57 12.30
C THR A 197 18.76 8.36 13.76
N GLY A 198 19.46 9.33 14.35
CA GLY A 198 19.92 9.31 15.75
C GLY A 198 18.85 9.61 16.82
N THR A 199 17.61 9.90 16.45
CA THR A 199 16.49 10.10 17.40
C THR A 199 15.45 8.98 17.36
N TRP A 200 15.69 7.95 16.56
CA TRP A 200 14.84 6.77 16.53
C TRP A 200 15.41 5.70 17.45
N THR A 201 15.00 5.73 18.72
CA THR A 201 15.01 4.56 19.58
C THR A 201 13.67 3.83 19.42
N PRO A 202 13.65 2.58 18.96
CA PRO A 202 12.44 1.77 19.01
C PRO A 202 12.18 1.40 20.48
N THR A 203 11.42 2.24 21.18
CA THR A 203 10.92 1.85 22.50
C THR A 203 9.82 0.83 22.30
N GLY A 204 10.16 -0.44 22.47
CA GLY A 204 9.18 -1.46 22.82
C GLY A 204 9.10 -2.63 21.85
N HIS A 205 10.14 -3.46 21.80
CA HIS A 205 9.98 -4.93 21.67
C HIS A 205 11.28 -5.73 21.89
N LEU A 206 12.47 -5.11 21.99
CA LEU A 206 13.74 -5.83 22.18
C LEU A 206 14.39 -5.70 23.56
N LEU A 207 13.61 -5.64 24.65
CA LEU A 207 14.17 -5.80 26.01
C LEU A 207 13.30 -6.71 26.88
N ARG A 208 13.53 -8.02 26.74
CA ARG A 208 13.50 -9.07 27.78
C ARG A 208 13.94 -10.36 27.06
N ALA A 209 14.96 -11.12 27.47
CA ALA A 209 15.70 -11.17 28.73
C ALA A 209 17.08 -11.82 28.49
N GLY A 210 18.06 -11.38 29.27
CA GLY A 210 19.37 -12.03 29.38
C GLY A 210 20.19 -11.31 30.46
N ARG A 211 20.09 -11.80 31.70
CA ARG A 211 20.88 -11.33 32.86
C ARG A 211 22.37 -11.45 32.57
N LEU A 212 23.13 -10.41 32.91
CA LEU A 212 24.44 -10.51 33.56
C LEU A 212 24.69 -9.17 34.28
N GLY A 213 25.03 -9.27 35.56
CA GLY A 213 25.02 -8.14 36.48
C GLY A 213 26.10 -7.10 36.20
N GLN A 214 25.87 -5.89 36.72
CA GLN A 214 26.91 -5.04 37.25
C GLN A 214 26.28 -4.10 38.28
N LEU A 215 26.99 -4.02 39.40
CA LEU A 215 26.60 -3.39 40.65
C LEU A 215 26.29 -1.89 40.47
N ARG A 216 25.25 -1.42 41.17
CA ARG A 216 25.00 0.01 41.36
C ARG A 216 26.06 0.57 42.33
N PRO A 217 26.85 1.59 41.97
CA PRO A 217 27.47 2.42 42.98
C PRO A 217 26.41 3.32 43.63
N ALA A 218 26.51 3.46 44.96
CA ALA A 218 25.62 4.24 45.80
C ALA A 218 25.66 5.75 45.45
N PRO A 219 24.54 6.48 45.60
CA PRO A 219 24.54 7.92 45.39
C PRO A 219 25.32 8.63 46.50
N THR A 220 26.36 9.37 46.10
CA THR A 220 27.08 10.29 46.97
C THR A 220 26.17 11.43 47.39
N ARG A 221 26.04 11.64 48.72
CA ARG A 221 25.37 12.82 49.29
C ARG A 221 26.11 14.07 48.82
N ARG A 222 25.45 14.94 48.05
CA ARG A 222 25.90 16.33 47.90
C ARG A 222 25.50 17.07 49.17
N THR A 223 26.50 17.39 49.99
CA THR A 223 26.45 18.46 50.97
C THR A 223 26.31 19.78 50.22
N THR A 224 25.12 20.37 50.21
CA THR A 224 24.97 21.80 49.98
C THR A 224 25.18 22.51 51.31
N SER A 225 26.37 23.06 51.49
CA SER A 225 26.66 24.09 52.49
C SER A 225 25.72 25.28 52.25
N ILE A 226 24.97 25.61 53.28
CA ILE A 226 24.17 26.83 53.38
C ILE A 226 25.09 27.86 54.03
N GLU A 227 25.73 28.72 53.24
CA GLU A 227 26.23 29.99 53.76
C GLU A 227 25.14 31.04 53.56
N ARG A 228 24.48 31.38 54.68
CA ARG A 228 23.65 32.58 54.80
C ARG A 228 24.60 33.77 54.93
N ALA A 229 24.60 34.64 53.93
CA ALA A 229 25.10 36.00 54.08
C ALA A 229 24.01 36.87 54.69
N GLY A 230 24.39 37.63 55.72
CA GLY A 230 23.68 38.80 56.20
C GLY A 230 23.93 39.04 57.70
N PRO A 231 23.88 40.28 58.18
CA PRO A 231 24.16 41.57 57.54
C PRO A 231 25.62 42.01 57.69
#